data_AF-A0A0H3JQN1-F1
#
_entry.id   AF-A0A0H3JQN1-F1
#
_cell.length_a   1.000
_cell.length_b   1.000
_cell.length_c   1.000
_cell.angle_alpha   90.00
_cell.angle_beta   90.00
_cell.angle_gamma   90.00
#
_symmetry.space_group_name_H-M   'P 1'
#
loop_
_entity.id
_entity.type
_entity.pdbx_description
1 polymer ?
#
loop_
_entity_poly.entity_id
_entity_poly.type
_entity_poly.pdbx_seq_one_letter_code
_entity_poly.pdbx_strand_id
1 'polypeptide(L)' 'MTFYNFIMGFQNDNTPFGILAEHVSEDKAFPRLEERHQVIRAYVMSNYTDHQLIETTNRAISLYMAN' A
#
# COMPACT_ATOMS: atom_id res chain seq x y z
N MET A 1 6.41 -12.48 -0.20
CA MET A 1 6.07 -11.54 -1.28
C MET A 1 5.81 -10.21 -0.59
N THR A 2 6.45 -9.12 -0.97
CA THR A 2 6.28 -7.88 -0.19
C THR A 2 4.92 -7.23 -0.47
N PHE A 3 4.41 -6.44 0.48
CA PHE A 3 3.20 -5.65 0.26
C PHE A 3 3.34 -4.73 -0.97
N TYR A 4 4.56 -4.21 -1.19
CA TYR A 4 4.89 -3.44 -2.36
C TYR A 4 4.67 -4.24 -3.65
N ASN A 5 5.22 -5.44 -3.76
CA ASN A 5 5.02 -6.27 -4.96
C ASN A 5 3.54 -6.63 -5.17
N PHE A 6 2.78 -6.80 -4.08
CA PHE A 6 1.34 -7.01 -4.14
C PHE A 6 0.61 -5.80 -4.73
N ILE A 7 0.85 -4.60 -4.19
CA ILE A 7 0.13 -3.40 -4.63
C ILE A 7 0.56 -2.95 -6.04
N MET A 8 1.81 -3.17 -6.42
CA MET A 8 2.32 -2.88 -7.76
C MET A 8 1.64 -3.73 -8.85
N GLY A 9 1.01 -4.85 -8.50
CA GLY A 9 0.16 -5.61 -9.43
C GLY A 9 -1.08 -4.85 -9.91
N PHE A 10 -1.49 -3.81 -9.17
CA PHE A 10 -2.61 -2.93 -9.51
C PHE A 10 -2.15 -1.62 -10.16
N GLN A 11 -0.86 -1.48 -10.46
CA GLN A 11 -0.34 -0.26 -11.09
C GLN A 11 -1.00 -0.05 -12.45
N ASN A 12 -1.46 1.18 -12.72
CA ASN A 12 -2.25 1.57 -13.89
C ASN A 12 -3.73 1.12 -13.90
N ASP A 13 -4.24 0.57 -12.79
CA ASP A 13 -5.68 0.38 -12.64
C ASP A 13 -6.37 1.68 -12.22
N ASN A 14 -7.54 1.97 -12.79
CA ASN A 14 -8.40 3.08 -12.35
C ASN A 14 -9.20 2.76 -11.06
N THR A 15 -8.67 1.86 -10.22
CA THR A 15 -9.27 1.48 -8.93
C THR A 15 -8.56 2.21 -7.79
N PRO A 16 -9.16 2.26 -6.58
CA PRO A 16 -8.46 2.80 -5.41
C PRO A 16 -7.10 2.14 -5.17
N PHE A 17 -6.96 0.85 -5.48
CA PHE A 17 -5.67 0.14 -5.36
C PHE A 17 -4.64 0.61 -6.38
N GLY A 18 -5.05 0.98 -7.59
CA GLY A 18 -4.14 1.56 -8.58
C GLY A 18 -3.68 2.96 -8.21
N ILE A 19 -4.57 3.79 -7.65
CA ILE A 19 -4.20 5.10 -7.07
C ILE A 19 -3.18 4.92 -5.93
N LEU A 20 -3.41 3.93 -5.05
CA LEU A 20 -2.45 3.60 -4.00
C LEU A 20 -1.12 3.10 -4.58
N ALA A 21 -1.15 2.26 -5.62
CA ALA A 21 0.05 1.75 -6.28
C ALA A 21 0.88 2.88 -6.90
N GLU A 22 0.25 3.83 -7.59
CA GLU A 22 0.90 5.03 -8.11
C GLU A 22 1.56 5.82 -6.98
N HIS A 23 0.82 6.13 -5.92
CA HIS A 23 1.34 6.89 -4.78
C HIS A 23 2.53 6.20 -4.09
N VAL A 24 2.42 4.89 -3.86
CA VAL A 24 3.50 4.06 -3.28
C VAL A 24 4.70 3.94 -4.22
N SER A 25 4.48 3.97 -5.54
CA SER A 25 5.55 3.92 -6.53
C SER A 25 6.37 5.21 -6.56
N GLU A 26 5.70 6.36 -6.40
CA GLU A 26 6.31 7.69 -6.31
C GLU A 26 7.02 7.92 -4.96
N ASP A 27 6.52 7.29 -3.89
CA ASP A 27 7.14 7.31 -2.57
C ASP A 27 8.46 6.51 -2.56
N LYS A 28 9.58 7.25 -2.52
CA LYS A 28 10.93 6.68 -2.44
C LYS A 28 11.30 6.18 -1.04
N ALA A 29 10.62 6.68 0.00
CA ALA A 29 10.85 6.30 1.38
C ALA A 29 9.99 5.11 1.81
N PHE A 30 9.01 4.72 0.98
CA PHE A 30 8.16 3.57 1.24
C PHE A 30 9.00 2.29 1.43
N PRO A 31 8.75 1.49 2.48
CA PRO A 31 9.54 0.31 2.78
C PRO A 31 9.18 -0.87 1.85
N ARG A 32 9.76 -0.87 0.64
CA ARG A 32 9.43 -1.83 -0.46
C ARG A 32 9.80 -3.29 -0.17
N LEU A 33 10.81 -3.49 0.67
CA LEU A 33 11.31 -4.81 1.07
C LEU A 33 10.61 -5.35 2.33
N GLU A 34 9.72 -4.57 2.94
CA GLU A 34 9.05 -4.95 4.18
C GLU A 34 7.85 -5.88 3.88
N GLU A 35 7.81 -7.00 4.61
CA GLU A 35 6.73 -7.99 4.50
C GLU A 35 5.74 -7.86 5.67
N ARG A 36 6.15 -7.21 6.77
CA ARG A 36 5.29 -7.02 7.94
C ARG A 36 4.25 -5.93 7.68
N HIS A 37 3.01 -6.36 7.48
CA HIS A 37 1.85 -5.48 7.31
C HIS A 37 1.67 -4.48 8.45
N GLN A 38 2.09 -4.80 9.68
CA GLN A 38 2.06 -3.86 10.81
C GLN A 38 2.96 -2.63 10.58
N VAL A 39 4.16 -2.84 10.00
CA VAL A 39 5.11 -1.76 9.71
C VAL A 39 4.59 -0.89 8.57
N ILE A 40 4.05 -1.51 7.52
CA ILE A 40 3.41 -0.81 6.39
C ILE A 40 2.23 0.05 6.89
N ARG A 41 1.37 -0.51 7.73
CA ARG A 41 0.22 0.20 8.29
C ARG A 41 0.66 1.38 9.14
N ALA A 42 1.66 1.19 10.00
CA ALA A 42 2.21 2.28 10.81
C ALA A 42 2.84 3.38 9.95
N TYR A 43 3.57 3.00 8.89
CA TYR A 43 4.15 3.95 7.93
C TYR A 43 3.07 4.79 7.25
N VAL A 44 2.04 4.15 6.71
CA VAL A 44 0.94 4.83 6.02
C VAL A 44 0.14 5.72 6.98
N MET A 45 -0.16 5.26 8.19
CA MET A 45 -0.84 6.10 9.18
C MET A 45 -0.01 7.31 9.64
N SER A 46 1.32 7.24 9.57
CA SER A 46 2.20 8.33 10.01
C SER A 46 2.61 9.28 8.87
N ASN A 47 2.70 8.79 7.63
CA ASN A 47 3.22 9.55 6.49
C ASN A 47 2.11 10.01 5.54
N TYR A 48 0.98 9.30 5.45
CA TYR A 48 -0.08 9.65 4.53
C TYR A 48 -1.11 10.51 5.27
N THR A 49 -1.38 11.70 4.75
CA THR A 49 -2.41 12.60 5.28
C THR A 49 -3.79 12.31 4.70
N ASP A 50 -3.85 11.57 3.58
CA ASP A 50 -5.09 11.21 2.91
C ASP A 50 -5.75 9.99 3.57
N HIS A 51 -6.93 10.22 4.14
CA HIS A 51 -7.73 9.17 4.76
C HIS A 51 -8.14 8.06 3.77
N GLN A 52 -8.38 8.39 2.50
CA GLN A 52 -8.72 7.39 1.48
C GLN A 52 -7.54 6.45 1.19
N LEU A 53 -6.31 6.97 1.15
CA LEU A 53 -5.11 6.14 0.99
C LEU A 53 -4.90 5.23 2.19
N ILE A 54 -5.13 5.72 3.41
CA ILE A 54 -5.04 4.90 4.63
C ILE A 54 -6.09 3.78 4.62
N GLU A 55 -7.34 4.09 4.30
CA GLU A 55 -8.42 3.09 4.21
C GLU A 55 -8.14 2.05 3.11
N THR A 56 -7.69 2.51 1.94
CA THR A 56 -7.35 1.64 0.82
C THR A 56 -6.18 0.74 1.16
N THR A 57 -5.16 1.27 1.86
CA THR A 57 -4.03 0.46 2.36
C THR A 57 -4.51 -0.60 3.35
N ASN A 58 -5.38 -0.25 4.29
CA ASN A 58 -5.94 -1.23 5.23
C ASN A 58 -6.71 -2.34 4.50
N ARG A 59 -7.51 -2.00 3.47
CA ARG A 59 -8.20 -2.99 2.64
C ARG A 59 -7.22 -3.87 1.86
N ALA A 60 -6.19 -3.27 1.27
CA ALA A 60 -5.14 -4.00 0.54
C ALA A 60 -4.38 -4.96 1.47
N ILE A 61 -4.08 -4.55 2.70
CA ILE A 61 -3.46 -5.41 3.71
C ILE A 61 -4.36 -6.60 4.04
N SER A 62 -5.66 -6.37 4.25
CA SER A 62 -6.61 -7.46 4.50
C SER A 62 -6.67 -8.46 3.34
N LEU A 63 -6.64 -7.98 2.09
CA LEU A 63 -6.59 -8.84 0.90
C LEU A 63 -5.27 -9.60 0.78
N TYR A 64 -4.16 -8.94 1.12
CA TYR A 64 -2.83 -9.54 1.12
C TYR A 64 -2.69 -10.63 2.20
N MET A 65 -3.33 -10.47 3.36
CA MET A 65 -3.35 -11.51 4.41
C MET A 65 -4.32 -12.66 4.13
N ALA A 66 -5.32 -12.45 3.27
CA ALA A 66 -6.33 -13.45 2.92
C ALA A 66 -5.88 -14.42 1.81
N ASN A 67 -4.79 -14.09 1.09
CA ASN A 67 -4.13 -14.92 0.08
C ASN A 67 -2.80 -15.47 0.61
#